data_AF-A0AA39ARP4-F1
#
_entry.id   AF-A0AA39ARP4-F1
#
_cell.length_a   1.000
_cell.length_b   1.000
_cell.length_c   1.000
_cell.angle_alpha   90.00
_cell.angle_beta   90.00
_cell.angle_gamma   90.00
#
_symmetry.space_group_name_H-M   'P 1'
#
loop_
_entity.id
_entity.type
_entity.pdbx_description
1 polymer ?
#
loop_
_entity_poly.entity_id
_entity_poly.type
_entity_poly.pdbx_seq_one_letter_code
_entity_poly.pdbx_strand_id
1 'polypeptide(L)'
;MGSIQTPITMRSSAILESSCGYLLQELQMIWDEVGEDQYEREKVLLDLEQECLEVYRRKVDSANISRARLHQELAESEAEFTHLLLSLGERSLPGRPGKMAGTLKEQLDSITPVLREMQLRKEERMNQFRAVQGQIQKISAEIAGQSEYDDSSSTVIVNENDLSLKKLEEYQIELQRLHKEKSDRLQRVEKYISTVQNLSTTLGMDSSVIITKVHPSLNELCGISKNISDSILAKLNSTVESLEEEKKTRLEKLHHLGKALTNLWNLMDTPYEDRQLFSHVTKLLSVSSAEISNPGSLTLDTIKQAEAEVERLDHLKASKMKELFLKKQIELEEICNRSHMEIPSQSEMDNIMNLINSGEIDHADLLMSMDEQISRAREEASSRKTIMEKVEKWMLARDEERWLEEYMRVSFYPLIDMICWHQLLLHLLNFFY
;
A
#
# COMPACT_ATOMS: atom_id res chain seq x y z
N MET A 1 28.91 77.77 -36.90
CA MET A 1 29.69 77.98 -38.14
C MET A 1 29.42 76.80 -39.07
N GLY A 2 28.93 77.05 -40.29
CA GLY A 2 28.58 76.06 -41.32
C GLY A 2 27.09 75.67 -41.30
N SER A 3 26.16 76.41 -41.93
CA SER A 3 25.94 76.67 -43.37
C SER A 3 25.57 75.41 -44.15
N ILE A 4 24.26 75.17 -44.30
CA ILE A 4 23.69 74.51 -45.48
C ILE A 4 22.54 75.40 -45.96
N GLN A 5 22.79 76.01 -47.11
CA GLN A 5 21.85 76.77 -47.92
C GLN A 5 20.85 75.84 -48.62
N THR A 6 19.69 76.42 -48.88
CA THR A 6 18.46 75.90 -49.46
C THR A 6 18.63 75.34 -50.89
N PRO A 7 17.57 74.72 -51.44
CA PRO A 7 16.76 75.56 -52.33
C PRO A 7 15.26 75.43 -52.08
N ILE A 8 14.65 76.52 -51.60
CA ILE A 8 13.23 76.79 -51.77
C ILE A 8 13.08 77.24 -53.22
N THR A 9 12.87 76.28 -54.11
CA THR A 9 12.62 76.54 -55.51
C THR A 9 11.12 76.79 -55.70
N MET A 10 10.80 78.08 -55.82
CA MET A 10 9.76 78.66 -56.67
C MET A 10 8.34 78.07 -56.58
N ARG A 11 7.55 78.62 -55.65
CA ARG A 11 6.11 78.88 -55.86
C ARG A 11 5.87 80.37 -55.64
N SER A 12 6.28 81.20 -56.60
CA SER A 12 6.14 82.66 -56.49
C SER A 12 5.70 83.35 -57.77
N SER A 13 4.89 82.69 -58.62
CA SER A 13 4.39 83.34 -59.84
C SER A 13 2.92 83.04 -60.18
N ALA A 14 2.27 82.10 -59.51
CA ALA A 14 0.81 81.88 -59.65
C ALA A 14 -0.02 82.51 -58.52
N ILE A 15 0.63 83.17 -57.54
CA ILE A 15 -0.03 83.68 -56.32
C ILE A 15 -0.48 85.14 -56.47
N LEU A 16 0.05 85.89 -57.44
CA LEU A 16 -0.29 87.32 -57.57
C LEU A 16 -1.74 87.53 -58.04
N GLU A 17 -2.27 86.66 -58.91
CA GLU A 17 -3.66 86.72 -59.40
C GLU A 17 -4.69 86.10 -58.42
N SER A 18 -4.24 85.46 -57.34
CA SER A 18 -5.13 84.80 -56.37
C SER A 18 -5.01 85.34 -54.95
N SER A 19 -4.37 86.50 -54.77
CA SER A 19 -4.23 87.11 -53.44
C SER A 19 -5.49 87.88 -53.06
N CYS A 20 -5.90 87.82 -51.79
CA CYS A 20 -7.10 88.54 -51.31
C CYS A 20 -7.06 90.03 -51.68
N GLY A 21 -5.87 90.65 -51.67
CA GLY A 21 -5.69 92.06 -52.02
C GLY A 21 -5.93 92.37 -53.50
N TYR A 22 -5.56 91.47 -54.41
CA TYR A 22 -5.80 91.64 -55.85
C TYR A 22 -7.30 91.53 -56.18
N LEU A 23 -7.98 90.51 -55.62
CA LEU A 23 -9.42 90.29 -55.82
C LEU A 23 -10.29 91.42 -55.24
N LEU A 24 -9.88 91.99 -54.10
CA LEU A 24 -10.54 93.17 -53.53
C LEU A 24 -10.36 94.42 -54.40
N GLN A 25 -9.19 94.59 -55.03
CA GLN A 25 -8.94 95.70 -55.94
C GLN A 25 -9.74 95.57 -57.24
N GLU A 26 -9.89 94.35 -57.76
CA GLU A 26 -10.75 94.04 -58.90
C GLU A 26 -12.24 94.29 -58.57
N LEU A 27 -12.69 93.86 -57.40
CA LEU A 27 -14.04 94.16 -56.90
C LEU A 27 -14.29 95.67 -56.77
N GLN A 28 -13.28 96.42 -56.32
CA GLN A 28 -13.36 97.88 -56.21
C GLN A 28 -13.49 98.57 -57.56
N MET A 29 -12.73 98.13 -58.57
CA MET A 29 -12.84 98.61 -59.95
C MET A 29 -14.24 98.33 -60.53
N ILE A 30 -14.79 97.12 -60.31
CA ILE A 30 -16.13 96.75 -60.78
C ILE A 30 -17.21 97.62 -60.13
N TRP A 31 -17.13 97.85 -58.82
CA TRP A 31 -18.06 98.74 -58.14
C TRP A 31 -17.98 100.20 -58.61
N ASP A 32 -16.78 100.68 -58.96
CA ASP A 32 -16.58 102.01 -59.55
C ASP A 32 -17.17 102.12 -60.96
N GLU A 33 -17.14 101.03 -61.75
CA GLU A 33 -17.76 100.94 -63.08
C GLU A 33 -19.29 100.86 -63.04
N VAL A 34 -19.86 100.11 -62.09
CA VAL A 34 -21.31 99.90 -61.93
C VAL A 34 -21.99 101.06 -61.20
N GLY A 35 -21.23 101.83 -60.39
CA GLY A 35 -21.76 102.94 -59.60
C GLY A 35 -22.47 102.48 -58.31
N GLU A 36 -21.99 101.41 -57.69
CA GLU A 36 -22.57 100.86 -56.46
C GLU A 36 -22.47 101.86 -55.29
N ASP A 37 -23.51 101.87 -54.44
CA ASP A 37 -23.57 102.78 -53.31
C ASP A 37 -22.64 102.32 -52.16
N GLN A 38 -22.18 103.29 -51.37
CA GLN A 38 -21.21 103.03 -50.30
C GLN A 38 -21.73 102.03 -49.25
N TYR A 39 -23.04 101.98 -49.00
CA TYR A 39 -23.64 101.09 -48.00
C TYR A 39 -23.64 99.63 -48.49
N GLU A 40 -24.01 99.37 -49.75
CA GLU A 40 -23.93 98.02 -50.32
C GLU A 40 -22.48 97.54 -50.49
N ARG A 41 -21.52 98.44 -50.81
CA ARG A 41 -20.09 98.11 -50.81
C ARG A 41 -19.59 97.71 -49.42
N GLU A 42 -19.93 98.47 -48.39
CA GLU A 42 -19.60 98.14 -46.99
C GLU A 42 -20.22 96.82 -46.54
N LYS A 43 -21.46 96.54 -46.93
CA LYS A 43 -22.16 95.29 -46.63
C LYS A 43 -21.48 94.08 -47.24
N VAL A 44 -21.12 94.12 -48.53
CA VAL A 44 -20.40 93.02 -49.18
C VAL A 44 -19.00 92.82 -48.59
N LEU A 45 -18.30 93.90 -48.21
CA LEU A 45 -17.01 93.78 -47.51
C LEU A 45 -17.16 93.13 -46.12
N LEU A 46 -18.22 93.47 -45.40
CA LEU A 46 -18.52 92.93 -44.07
C LEU A 46 -18.93 91.46 -44.14
N ASP A 47 -19.69 91.06 -45.16
CA ASP A 47 -20.02 89.66 -45.45
C ASP A 47 -18.76 88.85 -45.80
N LEU A 48 -17.86 89.39 -46.63
CA LEU A 48 -16.57 88.76 -46.94
C LEU A 48 -15.68 88.60 -45.70
N GLU A 49 -15.63 89.62 -44.82
CA GLU A 49 -14.90 89.56 -43.56
C GLU A 49 -15.48 88.46 -42.65
N GLN A 50 -16.81 88.38 -42.55
CA GLN A 50 -17.51 87.38 -41.77
C GLN A 50 -17.25 85.95 -42.29
N GLU A 51 -17.33 85.73 -43.60
CA GLU A 51 -17.02 84.43 -44.21
C GLU A 51 -15.55 84.02 -43.99
N CYS A 52 -14.61 84.96 -44.12
CA CYS A 52 -13.19 84.74 -43.83
C CYS A 52 -12.98 84.35 -42.36
N LEU A 53 -13.62 85.07 -41.43
CA LEU A 53 -13.57 84.76 -40.00
C LEU A 53 -14.14 83.38 -39.70
N GLU A 54 -15.22 82.96 -40.36
CA GLU A 54 -15.79 81.62 -40.21
C GLU A 54 -14.87 80.51 -40.73
N VAL A 55 -14.17 80.75 -41.86
CA VAL A 55 -13.14 79.82 -42.35
C VAL A 55 -12.00 79.71 -41.35
N TYR A 56 -11.49 80.83 -40.83
CA TYR A 56 -10.43 80.83 -39.81
C TYR A 56 -10.89 80.13 -38.53
N ARG A 57 -12.10 80.41 -38.04
CA ARG A 57 -12.68 79.76 -36.85
C ARG A 57 -12.76 78.25 -37.04
N ARG A 58 -13.30 77.77 -38.17
CA ARG A 58 -13.35 76.33 -38.50
C ARG A 58 -11.97 75.68 -38.53
N LYS A 59 -10.95 76.35 -39.08
CA LYS A 59 -9.57 75.83 -39.11
C LYS A 59 -8.95 75.77 -37.72
N VAL A 60 -9.18 76.79 -36.89
CA VAL A 60 -8.73 76.82 -35.49
C VAL A 60 -9.43 75.74 -34.68
N ASP A 61 -10.75 75.57 -34.84
CA ASP A 61 -11.53 74.54 -34.15
C ASP A 61 -11.06 73.13 -34.55
N SER A 62 -10.83 72.90 -35.84
CA SER A 62 -10.28 71.62 -36.34
C SER A 62 -8.88 71.33 -35.78
N ALA A 63 -8.01 72.34 -35.68
CA ALA A 63 -6.69 72.21 -35.06
C ALA A 63 -6.78 71.97 -33.55
N ASN A 64 -7.71 72.62 -32.85
CA ASN A 64 -7.98 72.42 -31.43
C ASN A 64 -8.49 71.01 -31.14
N ILE A 65 -9.41 70.48 -31.95
CA ILE A 65 -9.90 69.10 -31.86
C ILE A 65 -8.74 68.12 -32.08
N SER A 66 -7.91 68.35 -33.10
CA SER A 66 -6.74 67.51 -33.39
C SER A 66 -5.73 67.53 -32.25
N ARG A 67 -5.49 68.70 -31.63
CA ARG A 67 -4.62 68.84 -30.46
C ARG A 67 -5.19 68.11 -29.24
N ALA A 68 -6.49 68.26 -28.95
CA ALA A 68 -7.14 67.57 -27.84
C ALA A 68 -7.07 66.05 -28.00
N ARG A 69 -7.31 65.55 -29.22
CA ARG A 69 -7.18 64.14 -29.56
C ARG A 69 -5.77 63.61 -29.32
N LEU A 70 -4.73 64.33 -29.76
CA LEU A 70 -3.33 63.92 -29.51
C LEU A 70 -2.98 63.89 -28.02
N HIS A 71 -3.48 64.86 -27.22
CA HIS A 71 -3.30 64.81 -25.77
C HIS A 71 -4.00 63.60 -25.13
N GLN A 72 -5.19 63.25 -25.61
CA GLN A 72 -5.92 62.10 -25.11
C GLN A 72 -5.22 60.78 -25.47
N GLU A 73 -4.82 60.59 -26.73
CA GLU A 73 -4.06 59.40 -27.17
C GLU A 73 -2.75 59.27 -26.38
N LEU A 74 -2.07 60.38 -26.10
CA LEU A 74 -0.87 60.39 -25.27
C LEU A 74 -1.17 59.95 -23.83
N ALA A 75 -2.20 60.52 -23.19
CA ALA A 75 -2.59 60.16 -21.83
C ALA A 75 -3.03 58.69 -21.71
N GLU A 76 -3.77 58.17 -22.70
CA GLU A 76 -4.18 56.77 -22.78
C GLU A 76 -2.95 55.84 -22.93
N SER A 77 -2.01 56.20 -23.81
CA SER A 77 -0.77 55.43 -24.00
C SER A 77 0.11 55.42 -22.74
N GLU A 78 0.19 56.53 -22.00
CA GLU A 78 0.91 56.61 -20.74
C GLU A 78 0.21 55.80 -19.63
N ALA A 79 -1.12 55.85 -19.57
CA ALA A 79 -1.91 55.07 -18.63
C ALA A 79 -1.73 53.56 -18.88
N GLU A 80 -1.85 53.11 -20.14
CA GLU A 80 -1.60 51.72 -20.53
C GLU A 80 -0.18 51.28 -20.15
N PHE A 81 0.81 52.14 -20.42
CA PHE A 81 2.19 51.85 -20.07
C PHE A 81 2.39 51.66 -18.57
N THR A 82 1.80 52.54 -17.74
CA THR A 82 1.86 52.39 -16.27
C THR A 82 1.16 51.13 -15.78
N HIS A 83 0.04 50.77 -16.40
CA HIS A 83 -0.68 49.55 -16.09
C HIS A 83 0.17 48.30 -16.41
N LEU A 84 0.81 48.25 -17.59
CA LEU A 84 1.70 47.17 -17.97
C LEU A 84 2.91 47.03 -17.03
N LEU A 85 3.51 48.14 -16.61
CA LEU A 85 4.59 48.13 -15.62
C LEU A 85 4.16 47.53 -14.28
N LEU A 86 2.97 47.92 -13.79
CA LEU A 86 2.41 47.38 -12.56
C LEU A 86 2.12 45.89 -12.69
N SER A 87 1.47 45.45 -13.77
CA SER A 87 1.16 44.04 -14.00
C SER A 87 2.43 43.18 -14.11
N LEU A 88 3.49 43.66 -14.76
CA LEU A 88 4.76 42.96 -14.87
C LEU A 88 5.65 43.07 -13.61
N GLY A 89 5.29 43.94 -12.65
CA GLY A 89 6.09 44.24 -11.47
C GLY A 89 7.40 44.99 -11.77
N GLU A 90 7.48 45.67 -12.91
CA GLU A 90 8.66 46.41 -13.37
C GLU A 90 8.59 47.88 -12.90
N ARG A 91 9.68 48.41 -12.36
CA ARG A 91 9.73 49.82 -11.89
C ARG A 91 9.99 50.83 -13.02
N SER A 92 10.66 50.41 -14.09
CA SER A 92 11.00 51.27 -15.23
C SER A 92 11.60 50.46 -16.36
N LEU A 93 11.43 50.93 -17.60
CA LEU A 93 12.14 50.38 -18.74
C LEU A 93 13.60 50.84 -18.84
N PRO A 94 14.52 49.96 -19.25
CA PRO A 94 15.84 50.37 -19.71
C PRO A 94 15.67 51.22 -20.99
N GLY A 95 16.11 52.49 -20.94
CA GLY A 95 16.22 53.34 -22.14
C GLY A 95 15.13 54.39 -22.35
N ARG A 96 14.15 54.56 -21.44
CA ARG A 96 13.20 55.69 -21.55
C ARG A 96 13.88 57.00 -21.12
N PRO A 97 13.97 58.04 -21.98
CA PRO A 97 14.35 59.37 -21.52
C PRO A 97 13.24 59.92 -20.61
N GLY A 98 13.59 60.25 -19.36
CA GLY A 98 12.65 60.68 -18.32
C GLY A 98 11.86 61.97 -18.58
N LYS A 99 12.09 62.61 -19.74
CA LYS A 99 11.26 63.70 -20.27
C LYS A 99 11.11 63.48 -21.76
N MET A 100 9.87 63.26 -22.21
CA MET A 100 9.55 63.29 -23.62
C MET A 100 9.66 64.75 -24.07
N ALA A 101 10.81 65.13 -24.63
CA ALA A 101 11.03 66.47 -25.17
C ALA A 101 10.70 66.44 -26.66
N GLY A 102 9.72 67.24 -27.10
CA GLY A 102 9.29 67.28 -28.50
C GLY A 102 7.83 67.68 -28.67
N THR A 103 7.35 67.63 -29.90
CA THR A 103 5.95 67.82 -30.27
C THR A 103 5.10 66.61 -29.85
N LEU A 104 3.78 66.79 -29.66
CA LEU A 104 2.87 65.69 -29.27
C LEU A 104 2.98 64.46 -30.17
N LYS A 105 3.23 64.65 -31.47
CA LYS A 105 3.43 63.55 -32.42
C LYS A 105 4.73 62.79 -32.17
N GLU A 106 5.84 63.50 -31.97
CA GLU A 106 7.14 62.88 -31.65
C GLU A 106 7.08 62.11 -30.32
N GLN A 107 6.36 62.65 -29.33
CA GLN A 107 6.13 61.96 -28.06
C GLN A 107 5.36 60.64 -28.29
N LEU A 108 4.27 60.68 -29.04
CA LEU A 108 3.47 59.48 -29.35
C LEU A 108 4.25 58.44 -30.17
N ASP A 109 5.01 58.89 -31.17
CA ASP A 109 5.87 58.02 -31.99
C ASP A 109 6.97 57.35 -31.16
N SER A 110 7.43 58.00 -30.08
CA SER A 110 8.41 57.42 -29.15
C SER A 110 7.80 56.43 -28.14
N ILE A 111 6.55 56.61 -27.70
CA ILE A 111 5.86 55.68 -26.79
C ILE A 111 5.41 54.42 -27.52
N THR A 112 4.90 54.55 -28.74
CA THR A 112 4.30 53.44 -29.50
C THR A 112 5.17 52.17 -29.59
N PRO A 113 6.46 52.22 -29.97
CA PRO A 113 7.30 51.02 -30.03
C PRO A 113 7.54 50.40 -28.64
N VAL A 114 7.66 51.26 -27.62
CA VAL A 114 7.89 50.85 -26.23
C VAL A 114 6.67 50.11 -25.66
N LEU A 115 5.46 50.60 -25.93
CA LEU A 115 4.22 49.92 -25.57
C LEU A 115 4.11 48.55 -26.22
N ARG A 116 4.41 48.44 -27.53
CA ARG A 116 4.39 47.14 -28.22
C ARG A 116 5.35 46.13 -27.61
N GLU A 117 6.55 46.57 -27.23
CA GLU A 117 7.51 45.70 -26.57
C GLU A 117 6.96 45.18 -25.22
N MET A 118 6.31 46.05 -24.44
CA MET A 118 5.71 45.65 -23.15
C MET A 118 4.51 44.72 -23.31
N GLN A 119 3.67 44.95 -24.33
CA GLN A 119 2.57 44.04 -24.66
C GLN A 119 3.10 42.64 -25.01
N LEU A 120 4.16 42.57 -25.82
CA LEU A 120 4.78 41.30 -26.20
C LEU A 120 5.41 40.58 -25.00
N ARG A 121 6.06 41.32 -24.08
CA ARG A 121 6.54 40.75 -22.82
C ARG A 121 5.40 40.26 -21.92
N LYS A 122 4.28 40.99 -21.84
CA LYS A 122 3.07 40.56 -21.11
C LYS A 122 2.57 39.24 -21.69
N GLU A 123 2.45 39.13 -23.00
CA GLU A 123 1.98 37.91 -23.67
C GLU A 123 2.92 36.72 -23.42
N GLU A 124 4.23 36.92 -23.57
CA GLU A 124 5.23 35.90 -23.26
C GLU A 124 5.16 35.45 -21.80
N ARG A 125 5.06 36.39 -20.86
CA ARG A 125 4.93 36.06 -19.44
C ARG A 125 3.62 35.32 -19.16
N MET A 126 2.52 35.73 -19.77
CA MET A 126 1.21 35.06 -19.68
C MET A 126 1.31 33.60 -20.14
N ASN A 127 2.03 33.34 -21.23
CA ASN A 127 2.27 31.99 -21.73
C ASN A 127 3.11 31.16 -20.74
N GLN A 128 4.15 31.76 -20.12
CA GLN A 128 4.94 31.11 -19.07
C GLN A 128 4.10 30.73 -17.85
N PHE A 129 3.26 31.65 -17.34
CA PHE A 129 2.36 31.36 -16.23
C PHE A 129 1.38 30.24 -16.58
N ARG A 130 0.76 30.30 -17.77
CA ARG A 130 -0.18 29.26 -18.24
C ARG A 130 0.51 27.89 -18.30
N ALA A 131 1.74 27.83 -18.80
CA ALA A 131 2.51 26.60 -18.89
C ALA A 131 2.86 26.03 -17.51
N VAL A 132 3.37 26.86 -16.59
CA VAL A 132 3.75 26.42 -15.23
C VAL A 132 2.53 26.00 -14.43
N GLN A 133 1.46 26.80 -14.42
CA GLN A 133 0.24 26.47 -13.70
C GLN A 133 -0.48 25.25 -14.28
N GLY A 134 -0.45 25.05 -15.60
CA GLY A 134 -0.95 23.84 -16.24
C GLY A 134 -0.18 22.59 -15.82
N GLN A 135 1.15 22.68 -15.72
CA GLN A 135 1.98 21.58 -15.19
C GLN A 135 1.69 21.30 -13.71
N ILE A 136 1.52 22.35 -12.88
CA ILE A 136 1.12 22.20 -11.47
C ILE A 136 -0.20 21.44 -11.39
N GLN A 137 -1.23 21.87 -12.13
CA GLN A 137 -2.53 21.20 -12.13
C GLN A 137 -2.42 19.74 -12.57
N LYS A 138 -1.66 19.44 -13.63
CA LYS A 138 -1.44 18.07 -14.10
C LYS A 138 -0.81 17.21 -12.99
N ILE A 139 0.28 17.66 -12.37
CA ILE A 139 0.98 16.89 -11.34
C ILE A 139 0.12 16.75 -10.09
N SER A 140 -0.60 17.81 -9.69
CA SER A 140 -1.54 17.76 -8.57
C SER A 140 -2.67 16.76 -8.82
N ALA A 141 -3.21 16.69 -10.04
CA ALA A 141 -4.23 15.72 -10.43
C ALA A 141 -3.69 14.29 -10.38
N GLU A 142 -2.49 14.05 -10.90
CA GLU A 142 -1.81 12.74 -10.81
C GLU A 142 -1.54 12.32 -9.35
N ILE A 143 -1.10 13.26 -8.50
CA ILE A 143 -0.92 13.04 -7.06
C ILE A 143 -2.25 12.72 -6.39
N ALA A 144 -3.34 13.38 -6.78
CA ALA A 144 -4.69 13.08 -6.29
C ALA A 144 -5.24 11.74 -6.81
N GLY A 145 -4.58 11.12 -7.80
CA GLY A 145 -5.00 9.86 -8.40
C GLY A 145 -6.08 10.01 -9.47
N GLN A 146 -6.26 11.21 -10.02
CA GLN A 146 -7.11 11.46 -11.19
C GLN A 146 -6.37 10.97 -12.45
N SER A 147 -7.06 10.22 -13.30
CA SER A 147 -6.44 9.63 -14.51
C SER A 147 -6.29 10.67 -15.62
N GLU A 148 -5.32 10.47 -16.52
CA GLU A 148 -5.15 11.31 -17.72
C GLU A 148 -6.38 11.32 -18.66
N TYR A 149 -7.37 10.43 -18.45
CA TYR A 149 -8.61 10.37 -19.24
C TYR A 149 -9.73 11.27 -18.75
N ASP A 150 -9.63 11.85 -17.54
CA ASP A 150 -10.52 12.93 -17.14
C ASP A 150 -10.01 14.22 -17.79
N ASP A 151 -10.42 14.41 -19.05
CA ASP A 151 -10.22 15.63 -19.85
C ASP A 151 -11.07 16.79 -19.33
N SER A 152 -11.04 16.98 -18.01
CA SER A 152 -11.33 18.25 -17.38
C SER A 152 -10.11 19.12 -17.60
N SER A 153 -9.88 19.53 -18.85
CA SER A 153 -9.02 20.65 -19.20
C SER A 153 -9.58 21.88 -18.51
N SER A 154 -9.30 22.00 -17.21
CA SER A 154 -9.58 23.19 -16.44
C SER A 154 -8.73 24.26 -17.08
N THR A 155 -9.37 25.10 -17.88
CA THR A 155 -8.70 26.21 -18.54
C THR A 155 -7.96 26.99 -17.45
N VAL A 156 -6.63 27.00 -17.54
CA VAL A 156 -5.80 27.65 -16.52
C VAL A 156 -6.11 29.14 -16.55
N ILE A 157 -6.88 29.62 -15.56
CA ILE A 157 -7.18 31.03 -15.39
C ILE A 157 -5.95 31.68 -14.75
N VAL A 158 -5.14 32.32 -15.58
CA VAL A 158 -3.99 33.10 -15.12
C VAL A 158 -4.48 34.46 -14.62
N ASN A 159 -3.98 34.90 -13.47
CA ASN A 159 -4.25 36.25 -12.97
C ASN A 159 -3.48 37.27 -13.83
N GLU A 160 -4.20 38.03 -14.66
CA GLU A 160 -3.59 39.07 -15.51
C GLU A 160 -3.03 40.27 -14.74
N ASN A 161 -3.42 40.45 -13.48
CA ASN A 161 -3.06 41.62 -12.70
C ASN A 161 -1.69 41.51 -12.02
N ASP A 162 -1.18 40.28 -11.84
CA ASP A 162 0.14 40.02 -11.23
C ASP A 162 0.90 38.96 -12.03
N LEU A 163 1.67 39.47 -13.00
CA LEU A 163 2.56 38.74 -13.88
C LEU A 163 4.03 39.00 -13.50
N SER A 164 4.28 39.31 -12.22
CA SER A 164 5.61 39.62 -11.73
C SER A 164 6.54 38.40 -11.75
N LEU A 165 7.84 38.65 -11.96
CA LEU A 165 8.87 37.59 -11.93
C LEU A 165 8.89 36.83 -10.60
N LYS A 166 8.67 37.54 -9.49
CA LYS A 166 8.60 36.94 -8.15
C LYS A 166 7.47 35.92 -8.07
N LYS A 167 6.27 36.27 -8.57
CA LYS A 167 5.13 35.36 -8.58
C LYS A 167 5.38 34.14 -9.48
N LEU A 168 6.05 34.34 -10.61
CA LEU A 168 6.44 33.24 -11.49
C LEU A 168 7.43 32.28 -10.80
N GLU A 169 8.42 32.83 -10.10
CA GLU A 169 9.39 32.05 -9.32
C GLU A 169 8.71 31.24 -8.20
N GLU A 170 7.73 31.83 -7.49
CA GLU A 170 6.92 31.11 -6.50
C GLU A 170 6.23 29.88 -7.10
N TYR A 171 5.60 30.01 -8.27
CA TYR A 171 4.99 28.88 -8.96
C TYR A 171 6.02 27.86 -9.45
N GLN A 172 7.21 28.29 -9.89
CA GLN A 172 8.29 27.37 -10.26
C GLN A 172 8.82 26.57 -9.07
N ILE A 173 8.96 27.21 -7.91
CA ILE A 173 9.36 26.54 -6.66
C ILE A 173 8.28 25.51 -6.26
N GLU A 174 7.00 25.89 -6.35
CA GLU A 174 5.89 24.97 -6.07
C GLU A 174 5.86 23.79 -7.05
N LEU A 175 6.11 24.04 -8.34
CA LEU A 175 6.22 23.00 -9.35
C LEU A 175 7.36 22.02 -9.04
N GLN A 176 8.54 22.52 -8.65
CA GLN A 176 9.67 21.68 -8.23
C GLN A 176 9.33 20.87 -6.97
N ARG A 177 8.64 21.47 -5.99
CA ARG A 177 8.17 20.79 -4.78
C ARG A 177 7.24 19.62 -5.14
N LEU A 178 6.28 19.84 -6.03
CA LEU A 178 5.34 18.82 -6.49
C LEU A 178 6.02 17.70 -7.29
N HIS A 179 7.00 18.03 -8.14
CA HIS A 179 7.81 17.01 -8.81
C HIS A 179 8.56 16.12 -7.83
N LYS A 180 9.18 16.72 -6.81
CA LYS A 180 9.84 15.97 -5.74
C LYS A 180 8.86 15.08 -5.00
N GLU A 181 7.72 15.62 -4.60
CA GLU A 181 6.67 14.86 -3.92
C GLU A 181 6.16 13.68 -4.76
N LYS A 182 5.94 13.87 -6.06
CA LYS A 182 5.58 12.79 -7.00
C LYS A 182 6.66 11.70 -7.03
N SER A 183 7.94 12.07 -7.12
CA SER A 183 9.06 11.13 -7.11
C SER A 183 9.12 10.34 -5.80
N ASP A 184 9.00 11.02 -4.66
CA ASP A 184 9.03 10.40 -3.33
C ASP A 184 7.86 9.42 -3.15
N ARG A 185 6.65 9.78 -3.61
CA ARG A 185 5.46 8.90 -3.59
C ARG A 185 5.64 7.67 -4.49
N LEU A 186 6.20 7.83 -5.69
CA LEU A 186 6.49 6.70 -6.60
C LEU A 186 7.48 5.72 -5.97
N GLN A 187 8.56 6.23 -5.38
CA GLN A 187 9.55 5.40 -4.68
C GLN A 187 8.92 4.66 -3.49
N ARG A 188 8.01 5.31 -2.75
CA ARG A 188 7.28 4.68 -1.65
C ARG A 188 6.34 3.58 -2.14
N VAL A 189 5.61 3.79 -3.24
CA VAL A 189 4.78 2.75 -3.88
C VAL A 189 5.64 1.55 -4.29
N GLU A 190 6.79 1.77 -4.92
CA GLU A 190 7.72 0.71 -5.32
C GLU A 190 8.29 -0.06 -4.13
N LYS A 191 8.64 0.64 -3.05
CA LYS A 191 9.02 0.01 -1.79
C LYS A 191 7.87 -0.85 -1.23
N TYR A 192 6.63 -0.36 -1.22
CA TYR A 192 5.51 -1.17 -0.76
C TYR A 192 5.27 -2.40 -1.64
N ILE A 193 5.32 -2.26 -2.96
CA ILE A 193 5.15 -3.38 -3.89
C ILE A 193 6.23 -4.46 -3.64
N SER A 194 7.51 -4.06 -3.51
CA SER A 194 8.59 -5.02 -3.21
C SER A 194 8.42 -5.68 -1.85
N THR A 195 7.98 -4.95 -0.81
CA THR A 195 7.65 -5.56 0.49
C THR A 195 6.49 -6.55 0.40
N VAL A 196 5.43 -6.22 -0.35
CA VAL A 196 4.30 -7.13 -0.56
C VAL A 196 4.76 -8.38 -1.32
N GLN A 197 5.60 -8.24 -2.35
CA GLN A 197 6.16 -9.37 -3.09
C GLN A 197 6.98 -10.28 -2.17
N ASN A 198 7.87 -9.72 -1.35
CA ASN A 198 8.70 -10.49 -0.41
C ASN A 198 7.88 -11.19 0.69
N LEU A 199 6.87 -10.52 1.23
CA LEU A 199 5.96 -11.12 2.22
C LEU A 199 5.11 -12.22 1.57
N SER A 200 4.61 -11.98 0.36
CA SER A 200 3.82 -12.96 -0.38
C SER A 200 4.64 -14.20 -0.74
N THR A 201 5.89 -14.04 -1.19
CA THR A 201 6.77 -15.19 -1.47
C THR A 201 7.10 -15.97 -0.21
N THR A 202 7.27 -15.30 0.93
CA THR A 202 7.49 -15.95 2.24
C THR A 202 6.25 -16.74 2.70
N LEU A 203 5.05 -16.16 2.52
CA LEU A 203 3.76 -16.75 2.90
C LEU A 203 3.21 -17.77 1.88
N GLY A 204 3.82 -17.88 0.70
CA GLY A 204 3.33 -18.70 -0.41
C GLY A 204 2.03 -18.19 -1.04
N MET A 205 1.82 -16.88 -1.09
CA MET A 205 0.64 -16.23 -1.68
C MET A 205 0.96 -15.62 -3.04
N ASP A 206 -0.05 -15.42 -3.88
CA ASP A 206 0.09 -14.73 -5.17
C ASP A 206 0.14 -13.21 -4.96
N SER A 207 1.32 -12.62 -5.16
CA SER A 207 1.55 -11.19 -5.03
C SER A 207 0.77 -10.36 -6.05
N SER A 208 0.54 -10.88 -7.27
CA SER A 208 -0.21 -10.17 -8.31
C SER A 208 -1.68 -10.03 -7.92
N VAL A 209 -2.27 -11.08 -7.35
CA VAL A 209 -3.65 -11.05 -6.84
C VAL A 209 -3.78 -10.07 -5.67
N ILE A 210 -2.79 -9.98 -4.79
CA ILE A 210 -2.80 -9.04 -3.67
C ILE A 210 -2.68 -7.58 -4.16
N ILE A 211 -1.74 -7.32 -5.08
CA ILE A 211 -1.51 -5.98 -5.63
C ILE A 211 -2.73 -5.49 -6.44
N THR A 212 -3.33 -6.34 -7.27
CA THR A 212 -4.53 -6.00 -8.06
C THR A 212 -5.75 -5.72 -7.20
N LYS A 213 -5.90 -6.40 -6.05
CA LYS A 213 -6.96 -6.10 -5.06
C LYS A 213 -6.82 -4.69 -4.46
N VAL A 214 -5.60 -4.19 -4.30
CA VAL A 214 -5.37 -2.82 -3.83
C VAL A 214 -5.74 -1.83 -4.93
N HIS A 215 -5.15 -1.98 -6.11
CA HIS A 215 -5.55 -1.25 -7.31
C HIS A 215 -4.96 -1.89 -8.58
N PRO A 216 -5.74 -2.07 -9.66
CA PRO A 216 -5.25 -2.70 -10.90
C PRO A 216 -4.03 -2.00 -11.52
N SER A 217 -3.96 -0.67 -11.44
CA SER A 217 -2.87 0.13 -12.02
C SER A 217 -1.50 -0.09 -11.35
N LEU A 218 -1.45 -0.75 -10.18
CA LEU A 218 -0.20 -1.06 -9.48
C LEU A 218 0.46 -2.32 -10.02
N ASN A 219 -0.28 -3.14 -10.76
CA ASN A 219 0.24 -4.34 -11.39
C ASN A 219 1.00 -3.95 -12.66
N GLU A 220 2.24 -4.44 -12.80
CA GLU A 220 3.11 -4.12 -13.96
C GLU A 220 2.49 -4.51 -15.30
N LEU A 221 1.60 -5.51 -15.29
CA LEU A 221 0.89 -6.01 -16.47
C LEU A 221 -0.17 -5.05 -17.00
N CYS A 222 -0.55 -4.00 -16.25
CA CYS A 222 -1.66 -3.14 -16.61
C CYS A 222 -1.26 -2.05 -17.62
N GLY A 223 0.03 -1.69 -17.72
CA GLY A 223 0.52 -0.64 -18.63
C GLY A 223 0.00 0.78 -18.35
N ILE A 224 -0.84 0.95 -17.31
CA ILE A 224 -1.39 2.22 -16.84
C ILE A 224 -0.39 2.89 -15.88
N SER A 225 -0.39 4.22 -15.80
CA SER A 225 0.37 4.96 -14.79
C SER A 225 -0.02 4.52 -13.37
N LYS A 226 1.00 4.32 -12.52
CA LYS A 226 0.79 3.92 -11.13
C LYS A 226 0.02 5.02 -10.39
N ASN A 227 -1.10 4.68 -9.78
CA ASN A 227 -1.84 5.60 -8.93
C ASN A 227 -1.05 5.85 -7.64
N ILE A 228 -0.74 7.11 -7.34
CA ILE A 228 0.08 7.55 -6.20
C ILE A 228 -0.71 8.37 -5.17
N SER A 229 -2.03 8.26 -5.19
CA SER A 229 -2.90 8.96 -4.25
C SER A 229 -2.70 8.51 -2.81
N ASP A 230 -3.02 9.39 -1.87
CA ASP A 230 -2.96 9.10 -0.44
C ASP A 230 -3.83 7.89 -0.08
N SER A 231 -4.97 7.74 -0.76
CA SER A 231 -5.87 6.59 -0.56
C SER A 231 -5.22 5.26 -0.92
N ILE A 232 -4.45 5.22 -2.02
CA ILE A 232 -3.76 4.02 -2.48
C ILE A 232 -2.53 3.74 -1.61
N LEU A 233 -1.77 4.77 -1.24
CA LEU A 233 -0.65 4.63 -0.30
C LEU A 233 -1.11 4.09 1.07
N ALA A 234 -2.24 4.57 1.58
CA ALA A 234 -2.82 4.08 2.83
C ALA A 234 -3.28 2.61 2.70
N LYS A 235 -3.95 2.25 1.59
CA LYS A 235 -4.35 0.85 1.33
C LYS A 235 -3.14 -0.08 1.19
N LEU A 236 -2.08 0.35 0.51
CA LEU A 236 -0.82 -0.40 0.43
C LEU A 236 -0.20 -0.61 1.80
N ASN A 237 -0.15 0.44 2.63
CA ASN A 237 0.37 0.34 3.99
C ASN A 237 -0.43 -0.66 4.85
N SER A 238 -1.76 -0.55 4.83
CA SER A 238 -2.65 -1.47 5.53
C SER A 238 -2.50 -2.92 5.04
N THR A 239 -2.27 -3.12 3.74
CA THR A 239 -2.02 -4.45 3.16
C THR A 239 -0.69 -5.02 3.66
N VAL A 240 0.36 -4.21 3.71
CA VAL A 240 1.66 -4.63 4.26
C VAL A 240 1.54 -4.98 5.75
N GLU A 241 0.86 -4.15 6.54
CA GLU A 241 0.62 -4.41 7.96
C GLU A 241 -0.16 -5.73 8.16
N SER A 242 -1.19 -5.97 7.36
CA SER A 242 -1.95 -7.23 7.41
C SER A 242 -1.10 -8.45 7.04
N LEU A 243 -0.19 -8.34 6.08
CA LEU A 243 0.70 -9.45 5.69
C LEU A 243 1.78 -9.70 6.74
N GLU A 244 2.31 -8.66 7.39
CA GLU A 244 3.24 -8.81 8.52
C GLU A 244 2.57 -9.48 9.73
N GLU A 245 1.31 -9.13 10.03
CA GLU A 245 0.56 -9.77 11.11
C GLU A 245 0.24 -11.24 10.78
N GLU A 246 -0.12 -11.54 9.53
CA GLU A 246 -0.31 -12.92 9.07
C GLU A 246 1.00 -13.73 9.17
N LYS A 247 2.13 -13.14 8.76
CA LYS A 247 3.47 -13.75 8.89
C LYS A 247 3.78 -14.08 10.35
N LYS A 248 3.53 -13.15 11.27
CA LYS A 248 3.72 -13.34 12.71
C LYS A 248 2.81 -14.46 13.25
N THR A 249 1.53 -14.43 12.93
CA THR A 249 0.54 -15.43 13.37
C THR A 249 0.92 -16.83 12.91
N ARG A 250 1.32 -16.99 11.65
CA ARG A 250 1.78 -18.28 11.09
C ARG A 250 3.05 -18.79 11.75
N LEU A 251 4.01 -17.90 12.02
CA LEU A 251 5.23 -18.26 12.72
C LEU A 251 4.96 -18.74 14.15
N GLU A 252 4.13 -18.00 14.90
CA GLU A 252 3.73 -18.39 16.25
C GLU A 252 3.06 -19.76 16.23
N LYS A 253 2.15 -20.02 15.28
CA LYS A 253 1.52 -21.33 15.13
C LYS A 253 2.53 -22.44 14.86
N LEU A 254 3.49 -22.24 13.96
CA LEU A 254 4.57 -23.20 13.70
C LEU A 254 5.48 -23.40 14.91
N HIS A 255 5.71 -22.37 15.73
CA HIS A 255 6.46 -22.53 16.97
C HIS A 255 5.76 -23.45 17.97
N HIS A 256 4.44 -23.30 18.12
CA HIS A 256 3.66 -24.18 18.98
C HIS A 256 3.68 -25.62 18.46
N LEU A 257 3.47 -25.82 17.16
CA LEU A 257 3.52 -27.14 16.53
C LEU A 257 4.91 -27.78 16.62
N GLY A 258 5.97 -27.01 16.36
CA GLY A 258 7.35 -27.53 16.45
C GLY A 258 7.73 -27.93 17.87
N LYS A 259 7.26 -27.21 18.90
CA LYS A 259 7.40 -27.62 20.31
C LYS A 259 6.64 -28.91 20.60
N ALA A 260 5.39 -29.01 20.14
CA ALA A 260 4.58 -30.22 20.30
C ALA A 260 5.24 -31.44 19.63
N LEU A 261 5.69 -31.30 18.38
CA LEU A 261 6.44 -32.33 17.64
C LEU A 261 7.70 -32.75 18.40
N THR A 262 8.50 -31.80 18.88
CA THR A 262 9.74 -32.10 19.62
C THR A 262 9.44 -32.90 20.91
N ASN A 263 8.40 -32.50 21.64
CA ASN A 263 7.97 -33.21 22.84
C ASN A 263 7.47 -34.62 22.53
N LEU A 264 6.64 -34.79 21.50
CA LEU A 264 6.12 -36.09 21.08
C LEU A 264 7.24 -37.01 20.57
N TRP A 265 8.19 -36.51 19.79
CA TRP A 265 9.32 -37.30 19.32
C TRP A 265 10.23 -37.76 20.47
N ASN A 266 10.46 -36.90 21.47
CA ASN A 266 11.23 -37.27 22.66
C ASN A 266 10.49 -38.25 23.56
N LEU A 267 9.15 -38.18 23.62
CA LEU A 267 8.34 -39.11 24.37
C LEU A 267 8.24 -40.49 23.70
N MET A 268 8.15 -40.52 22.37
CA MET A 268 7.95 -41.73 21.58
C MET A 268 9.24 -42.35 21.06
N ASP A 269 10.41 -41.83 21.45
CA ASP A 269 11.73 -42.21 20.93
C ASP A 269 11.77 -42.33 19.40
N THR A 270 11.14 -41.38 18.71
CA THR A 270 10.99 -41.42 17.24
C THR A 270 12.37 -41.38 16.55
N PRO A 271 12.62 -42.23 15.54
CA PRO A 271 13.91 -42.30 14.85
C PRO A 271 14.24 -40.99 14.13
N TYR A 272 15.54 -40.77 13.88
CA TYR A 272 16.02 -39.49 13.35
C TYR A 272 15.52 -39.20 11.92
N GLU A 273 15.38 -40.24 11.11
CA GLU A 273 14.93 -40.19 9.73
C GLU A 273 13.54 -39.51 9.62
N ASP A 274 12.63 -39.87 10.52
CA ASP A 274 11.28 -39.31 10.58
C ASP A 274 11.30 -37.85 11.10
N ARG A 275 12.20 -37.53 12.04
CA ARG A 275 12.40 -36.15 12.52
C ARG A 275 12.97 -35.25 11.41
N GLN A 276 13.81 -35.77 10.53
CA GLN A 276 14.49 -35.00 9.49
C GLN A 276 13.51 -34.41 8.47
N LEU A 277 12.40 -35.09 8.19
CA LEU A 277 11.34 -34.62 7.28
C LEU A 277 10.76 -33.27 7.73
N PHE A 278 10.68 -33.04 9.04
CA PHE A 278 10.17 -31.80 9.66
C PHE A 278 11.27 -30.86 10.15
N SER A 279 12.53 -31.10 9.77
CA SER A 279 13.68 -30.28 10.17
C SER A 279 13.52 -28.79 9.79
N HIS A 280 12.74 -28.48 8.75
CA HIS A 280 12.40 -27.11 8.37
C HIS A 280 11.53 -26.41 9.43
N VAL A 281 10.58 -27.10 10.06
CA VAL A 281 9.76 -26.59 11.18
C VAL A 281 10.62 -26.44 12.43
N THR A 282 11.48 -27.42 12.73
CA THR A 282 12.35 -27.36 13.90
C THR A 282 13.36 -26.23 13.82
N LYS A 283 13.92 -25.96 12.63
CA LYS A 283 14.83 -24.81 12.42
C LYS A 283 14.15 -23.47 12.69
N LEU A 284 12.85 -23.35 12.37
CA LEU A 284 12.10 -22.11 12.60
C LEU A 284 11.88 -21.81 14.08
N LEU A 285 11.97 -22.79 14.98
CA LEU A 285 11.80 -22.60 16.44
C LEU A 285 12.81 -21.62 17.05
N SER A 286 14.00 -21.50 16.46
CA SER A 286 15.06 -20.62 16.95
C SER A 286 15.10 -19.26 16.23
N VAL A 287 14.25 -19.05 15.21
CA VAL A 287 14.30 -17.88 14.33
C VAL A 287 13.19 -16.89 14.69
N SER A 288 13.53 -15.60 14.70
CA SER A 288 12.57 -14.52 14.93
C SER A 288 11.84 -14.10 13.64
N SER A 289 10.66 -13.49 13.76
CA SER A 289 9.88 -13.03 12.58
C SER A 289 10.68 -12.09 11.65
N ALA A 290 11.56 -11.26 12.20
CA ALA A 290 12.37 -10.30 11.46
C ALA A 290 13.43 -10.94 10.56
N GLU A 291 13.89 -12.15 10.89
CA GLU A 291 14.99 -12.84 10.19
C GLU A 291 14.49 -13.78 9.09
N ILE A 292 13.18 -14.03 9.03
CA ILE A 292 12.57 -14.93 8.04
C ILE A 292 12.29 -14.19 6.74
N SER A 293 13.15 -14.44 5.76
CA SER A 293 13.00 -13.98 4.38
C SER A 293 13.02 -15.13 3.36
N ASN A 294 13.08 -16.37 3.84
CA ASN A 294 13.18 -17.53 2.95
C ASN A 294 11.83 -17.77 2.25
N PRO A 295 11.80 -17.78 0.90
CA PRO A 295 10.57 -18.03 0.14
C PRO A 295 9.96 -19.39 0.52
N GLY A 296 8.64 -19.42 0.69
CA GLY A 296 7.89 -20.63 1.01
C GLY A 296 8.14 -21.21 2.41
N SER A 297 8.76 -20.45 3.32
CA SER A 297 8.99 -20.93 4.69
C SER A 297 7.72 -20.97 5.55
N LEU A 298 6.74 -20.08 5.29
CA LEU A 298 5.50 -19.93 6.06
C LEU A 298 4.25 -20.18 5.21
N THR A 299 4.31 -21.18 4.33
CA THR A 299 3.15 -21.59 3.52
C THR A 299 2.06 -22.20 4.39
N LEU A 300 0.82 -22.12 3.91
CA LEU A 300 -0.29 -22.80 4.58
C LEU A 300 -0.12 -24.33 4.55
N ASP A 301 0.53 -24.86 3.52
CA ASP A 301 0.73 -26.30 3.35
C ASP A 301 1.73 -26.85 4.38
N THR A 302 2.83 -26.12 4.67
CA THR A 302 3.78 -26.53 5.72
C THR A 302 3.14 -26.52 7.11
N ILE A 303 2.25 -25.56 7.39
CA ILE A 303 1.47 -25.55 8.63
C ILE A 303 0.56 -26.78 8.71
N LYS A 304 -0.22 -27.05 7.66
CA LYS A 304 -1.13 -28.21 7.62
C LYS A 304 -0.40 -29.53 7.76
N GLN A 305 0.79 -29.66 7.14
CA GLN A 305 1.63 -30.85 7.26
C GLN A 305 2.10 -31.04 8.70
N ALA A 306 2.54 -29.98 9.38
CA ALA A 306 2.96 -30.05 10.78
C ALA A 306 1.78 -30.38 11.71
N GLU A 307 0.60 -29.80 11.48
CA GLU A 307 -0.63 -30.13 12.23
C GLU A 307 -1.01 -31.60 12.09
N ALA A 308 -1.07 -32.09 10.86
CA ALA A 308 -1.41 -33.48 10.58
C ALA A 308 -0.42 -34.47 11.21
N GLU A 309 0.87 -34.12 11.25
CA GLU A 309 1.87 -34.97 11.90
C GLU A 309 1.75 -34.97 13.43
N VAL A 310 1.47 -33.82 14.05
CA VAL A 310 1.18 -33.76 15.50
C VAL A 310 -0.02 -34.65 15.81
N GLU A 311 -1.12 -34.51 15.05
CA GLU A 311 -2.32 -35.31 15.23
C GLU A 311 -2.05 -36.82 15.04
N ARG A 312 -1.26 -37.19 14.03
CA ARG A 312 -0.85 -38.57 13.78
C ARG A 312 -0.02 -39.13 14.95
N LEU A 313 0.91 -38.35 15.50
CA LEU A 313 1.74 -38.75 16.65
C LEU A 313 0.93 -38.83 17.94
N ASP A 314 -0.02 -37.93 18.17
CA ASP A 314 -0.94 -38.00 19.30
C ASP A 314 -1.82 -39.25 19.23
N HIS A 315 -2.34 -39.58 18.05
CA HIS A 315 -3.06 -40.84 17.83
C HIS A 315 -2.19 -42.07 18.08
N LEU A 316 -0.93 -42.05 17.60
CA LEU A 316 0.02 -43.14 17.83
C LEU A 316 0.34 -43.30 19.32
N LYS A 317 0.55 -42.20 20.04
CA LYS A 317 0.75 -42.16 21.49
C LYS A 317 -0.44 -42.80 22.21
N ALA A 318 -1.67 -42.40 21.89
CA ALA A 318 -2.87 -42.99 22.49
C ALA A 318 -2.99 -44.49 22.19
N SER A 319 -2.70 -44.91 20.96
CA SER A 319 -2.72 -46.33 20.58
C SER A 319 -1.67 -47.14 21.36
N LYS A 320 -0.45 -46.62 21.52
CA LYS A 320 0.61 -47.28 22.29
C LYS A 320 0.29 -47.34 23.77
N MET A 321 -0.34 -46.30 24.30
CA MET A 321 -0.79 -46.26 25.68
C MET A 321 -1.85 -47.33 25.97
N LYS A 322 -2.83 -47.52 25.07
CA LYS A 322 -3.79 -48.62 25.18
C LYS A 322 -3.11 -49.99 25.18
N GLU A 323 -2.12 -50.18 24.31
CA GLU A 323 -1.37 -51.44 24.24
C GLU A 323 -0.65 -51.72 25.57
N LEU A 324 -0.01 -50.71 26.16
CA LEU A 324 0.65 -50.82 27.46
C LEU A 324 -0.34 -51.09 28.59
N PHE A 325 -1.47 -50.38 28.61
CA PHE A 325 -2.53 -50.60 29.60
C PHE A 325 -3.06 -52.03 29.55
N LEU A 326 -3.38 -52.55 28.35
CA LEU A 326 -3.85 -53.92 28.17
C LEU A 326 -2.80 -54.95 28.63
N LYS A 327 -1.51 -54.73 28.33
CA LYS A 327 -0.43 -55.62 28.81
C LYS A 327 -0.35 -55.66 30.33
N LYS A 328 -0.40 -54.50 30.99
CA LYS A 328 -0.39 -54.37 32.45
C LYS A 328 -1.61 -55.03 33.09
N GLN A 329 -2.76 -54.89 32.44
CA GLN A 329 -3.98 -55.55 32.86
C GLN A 329 -3.90 -57.08 32.74
N ILE A 330 -3.47 -57.62 31.61
CA ILE A 330 -3.28 -59.07 31.44
C ILE A 330 -2.28 -59.60 32.48
N GLU A 331 -1.18 -58.88 32.74
CA GLU A 331 -0.21 -59.22 33.78
C GLU A 331 -0.88 -59.31 35.16
N LEU A 332 -1.70 -58.32 35.52
CA LEU A 332 -2.47 -58.32 36.76
C LEU A 332 -3.44 -59.50 36.84
N GLU A 333 -4.22 -59.74 35.78
CA GLU A 333 -5.18 -60.84 35.68
C GLU A 333 -4.50 -62.20 35.83
N GLU A 334 -3.35 -62.40 35.20
CA GLU A 334 -2.58 -63.64 35.33
C GLU A 334 -2.11 -63.89 36.77
N ILE A 335 -1.67 -62.84 37.47
CA ILE A 335 -1.24 -62.93 38.87
C ILE A 335 -2.45 -63.25 39.78
N CYS A 336 -3.58 -62.58 39.54
CA CYS A 336 -4.82 -62.82 40.26
C CYS A 336 -5.32 -64.25 40.04
N ASN A 337 -5.36 -64.72 38.80
CA ASN A 337 -5.79 -66.06 38.43
C ASN A 337 -4.93 -67.16 39.09
N ARG A 338 -3.59 -67.03 39.04
CA ARG A 338 -2.67 -68.01 39.66
C ARG A 338 -2.79 -68.08 41.18
N SER A 339 -3.19 -66.97 41.80
CA SER A 339 -3.22 -66.84 43.26
C SER A 339 -4.64 -66.86 43.83
N HIS A 340 -5.63 -67.19 43.00
CA HIS A 340 -7.07 -67.17 43.29
C HIS A 340 -7.52 -65.87 43.98
N MET A 341 -7.14 -64.73 43.41
CA MET A 341 -7.57 -63.38 43.84
C MET A 341 -8.71 -62.86 42.94
N GLU A 342 -9.42 -61.84 43.39
CA GLU A 342 -10.48 -61.19 42.62
C GLU A 342 -9.89 -60.45 41.40
N ILE A 343 -10.55 -60.59 40.26
CA ILE A 343 -10.15 -59.95 39.00
C ILE A 343 -10.94 -58.65 38.83
N PRO A 344 -10.30 -57.54 38.42
CA PRO A 344 -11.01 -56.29 38.11
C PRO A 344 -12.15 -56.49 37.10
N SER A 345 -13.23 -55.70 37.22
CA SER A 345 -14.42 -55.91 36.37
C SER A 345 -14.24 -55.37 34.95
N GLN A 346 -14.79 -56.06 33.94
CA GLN A 346 -14.70 -55.66 32.52
C GLN A 346 -15.22 -54.23 32.26
N SER A 347 -16.27 -53.82 32.99
CA SER A 347 -16.86 -52.49 32.85
C SER A 347 -15.92 -51.37 33.29
N GLU A 348 -15.08 -51.60 34.30
CA GLU A 348 -14.08 -50.61 34.75
C GLU A 348 -12.96 -50.46 33.71
N MET A 349 -12.59 -51.57 33.05
CA MET A 349 -11.59 -51.58 31.98
C MET A 349 -12.05 -50.74 30.78
N ASP A 350 -13.28 -50.97 30.34
CA ASP A 350 -13.84 -50.30 29.16
C ASP A 350 -13.97 -48.78 29.39
N ASN A 351 -14.30 -48.38 30.63
CA ASN A 351 -14.34 -46.97 31.03
C ASN A 351 -12.95 -46.31 30.94
N ILE A 352 -11.90 -46.96 31.44
CA ILE A 352 -10.53 -46.46 31.36
C ILE A 352 -10.05 -46.40 29.90
N MET A 353 -10.39 -47.40 29.09
CA MET A 353 -10.05 -47.41 27.66
C MET A 353 -10.68 -46.23 26.90
N ASN A 354 -11.92 -45.86 27.23
CA ASN A 354 -12.58 -44.69 26.67
C ASN A 354 -11.92 -43.38 27.11
N LEU A 355 -11.44 -43.30 28.35
CA LEU A 355 -10.74 -42.12 28.85
C LEU A 355 -9.32 -41.94 28.26
N ILE A 356 -8.63 -43.04 27.91
CA ILE A 356 -7.37 -42.98 27.13
C ILE A 356 -7.64 -42.44 25.72
N ASN A 357 -8.80 -42.77 25.13
CA ASN A 357 -9.20 -42.25 23.82
C ASN A 357 -9.54 -40.75 23.83
N SER A 358 -10.17 -40.26 24.89
CA SER A 358 -10.52 -38.84 25.02
C SER A 358 -9.33 -37.97 25.42
N GLY A 359 -8.20 -38.56 25.82
CA GLY A 359 -7.01 -37.84 26.26
C GLY A 359 -7.20 -37.09 27.59
N GLU A 360 -8.23 -37.45 28.34
CA GLU A 360 -8.67 -36.75 29.56
C GLU A 360 -7.92 -37.23 30.82
N ILE A 361 -7.19 -38.34 30.72
CA ILE A 361 -6.39 -38.92 31.81
C ILE A 361 -4.90 -38.60 31.64
N ASP A 362 -4.23 -38.26 32.74
CA ASP A 362 -2.77 -38.28 32.80
C ASP A 362 -2.27 -39.74 32.71
N HIS A 363 -1.70 -40.04 31.55
CA HIS A 363 -1.22 -41.36 31.21
C HIS A 363 -0.09 -41.86 32.14
N ALA A 364 0.70 -40.95 32.73
CA ALA A 364 1.75 -41.33 33.67
C ALA A 364 1.16 -41.82 34.99
N ASP A 365 0.17 -41.09 35.51
CA ASP A 365 -0.53 -41.44 36.75
C ASP A 365 -1.31 -42.75 36.62
N LEU A 366 -1.94 -42.97 35.46
CA LEU A 366 -2.66 -44.22 35.18
C LEU A 366 -1.71 -45.43 35.19
N LEU A 367 -0.59 -45.35 34.49
CA LEU A 367 0.39 -46.45 34.45
C LEU A 367 1.01 -46.69 35.84
N MET A 368 1.30 -45.62 36.58
CA MET A 368 1.81 -45.73 37.95
C MET A 368 0.80 -46.42 38.88
N SER A 369 -0.49 -46.08 38.78
CA SER A 369 -1.54 -46.76 39.55
C SER A 369 -1.66 -48.25 39.19
N MET A 370 -1.56 -48.59 37.90
CA MET A 370 -1.57 -49.97 37.44
C MET A 370 -0.34 -50.74 37.94
N ASP A 371 0.85 -50.14 37.89
CA ASP A 371 2.07 -50.73 38.43
C ASP A 371 1.97 -50.95 39.94
N GLU A 372 1.36 -50.02 40.67
CA GLU A 372 1.12 -50.18 42.11
C GLU A 372 0.14 -51.34 42.41
N GLN A 373 -0.94 -51.46 41.62
CA GLN A 373 -1.88 -52.59 41.73
C GLN A 373 -1.20 -53.93 41.45
N ILE A 374 -0.38 -54.00 40.39
CA ILE A 374 0.42 -55.20 40.06
C ILE A 374 1.38 -55.52 41.22
N SER A 375 2.05 -54.51 41.78
CA SER A 375 2.99 -54.72 42.89
C SER A 375 2.28 -55.30 44.12
N ARG A 376 1.13 -54.74 44.51
CA ARG A 376 0.30 -55.27 45.60
C ARG A 376 -0.16 -56.70 45.32
N ALA A 377 -0.62 -56.98 44.10
CA ALA A 377 -1.03 -58.33 43.71
C ALA A 377 0.14 -59.32 43.76
N ARG A 378 1.36 -58.91 43.38
CA ARG A 378 2.58 -59.75 43.47
C ARG A 378 2.96 -60.04 44.92
N GLU A 379 2.88 -59.05 45.79
CA GLU A 379 3.14 -59.22 47.22
C GLU A 379 2.14 -60.18 47.86
N GLU A 380 0.85 -60.01 47.56
CA GLU A 380 -0.20 -60.89 48.07
C GLU A 380 -0.05 -62.32 47.51
N ALA A 381 0.18 -62.47 46.21
CA ALA A 381 0.50 -63.77 45.58
C ALA A 381 1.68 -64.46 46.27
N SER A 382 2.73 -63.70 46.60
CA SER A 382 3.91 -64.20 47.30
C SER A 382 3.57 -64.65 48.73
N SER A 383 2.71 -63.90 49.44
CA SER A 383 2.25 -64.27 50.78
C SER A 383 1.41 -65.56 50.79
N ARG A 384 0.59 -65.77 49.75
CA ARG A 384 -0.27 -66.97 49.58
C ARG A 384 0.48 -68.18 49.03
N LYS A 385 1.70 -68.02 48.53
CA LYS A 385 2.49 -69.05 47.85
C LYS A 385 2.56 -70.37 48.62
N THR A 386 2.89 -70.33 49.91
CA THR A 386 3.00 -71.53 50.75
C THR A 386 1.66 -72.28 50.88
N ILE A 387 0.54 -71.56 50.90
CA ILE A 387 -0.80 -72.15 50.95
C ILE A 387 -1.12 -72.77 49.59
N MET A 388 -0.87 -72.04 48.50
CA MET A 388 -1.10 -72.51 47.14
C MET A 388 -0.29 -73.77 46.80
N GLU A 389 0.98 -73.85 47.20
CA GLU A 389 1.81 -75.05 47.02
C GLU A 389 1.23 -76.28 47.75
N LYS A 390 0.63 -76.08 48.94
CA LYS A 390 -0.07 -77.16 49.65
C LYS A 390 -1.36 -77.57 48.95
N VAL A 391 -2.12 -76.60 48.44
CA VAL A 391 -3.35 -76.85 47.66
C VAL A 391 -3.01 -77.63 46.39
N GLU A 392 -1.96 -77.26 45.67
CA GLU A 392 -1.52 -77.95 44.46
C GLU A 392 -1.07 -79.39 44.75
N LYS A 393 -0.27 -79.60 45.81
CA LYS A 393 0.09 -80.95 46.28
C LYS A 393 -1.14 -81.78 46.61
N TRP A 394 -2.13 -81.19 47.28
CA TRP A 394 -3.37 -81.89 47.61
C TRP A 394 -4.20 -82.22 46.35
N MET A 395 -4.28 -81.30 45.38
CA MET A 395 -4.95 -81.58 44.11
C MET A 395 -4.28 -82.71 43.33
N LEU A 396 -2.95 -82.73 43.26
CA LEU A 396 -2.18 -83.80 42.61
C LEU A 396 -2.41 -85.14 43.31
N ALA A 397 -2.36 -85.18 44.64
CA ALA A 397 -2.63 -86.39 45.41
C ALA A 397 -4.05 -86.91 45.18
N ARG A 398 -5.05 -86.01 45.12
CA ARG A 398 -6.45 -86.35 44.82
C ARG A 398 -6.61 -86.89 43.39
N ASP A 399 -5.92 -86.31 42.43
CA ASP A 399 -5.99 -86.75 41.04
C ASP A 399 -5.25 -88.08 40.83
N GLU A 400 -4.15 -88.31 41.55
CA GLU A 400 -3.46 -89.60 41.62
C GLU A 400 -4.33 -90.68 42.29
N GLU A 401 -5.01 -90.35 43.38
CA GLU A 401 -5.98 -91.25 44.03
C GLU A 401 -7.08 -91.63 43.04
N ARG A 402 -7.69 -90.65 42.36
CA ARG A 402 -8.70 -90.92 41.31
C ARG A 402 -8.14 -91.80 40.19
N TRP A 403 -6.93 -91.52 39.73
CA TRP A 403 -6.28 -92.33 38.69
C TRP A 403 -6.04 -93.77 39.16
N LEU A 404 -5.60 -93.98 40.41
CA LEU A 404 -5.44 -95.30 41.01
C LEU A 404 -6.77 -96.03 41.16
N GLU A 405 -7.85 -95.34 41.55
CA GLU A 405 -9.20 -95.91 41.60
C GLU A 405 -9.67 -96.38 40.21
N GLU A 406 -9.45 -95.58 39.17
CA GLU A 406 -9.75 -95.96 37.78
C GLU A 406 -8.89 -97.15 37.32
N TYR A 407 -7.60 -97.15 37.65
CA TYR A 407 -6.69 -98.26 37.35
C TYR A 407 -7.10 -99.56 38.05
N MET A 408 -7.47 -99.50 39.33
CA MET A 408 -7.96 -100.64 40.11
C MET A 408 -9.30 -101.17 39.57
N ARG A 409 -10.18 -100.29 39.07
CA ARG A 409 -11.43 -100.72 38.39
C ARG A 409 -11.18 -101.49 37.09
N VAL A 410 -10.12 -101.19 36.36
CA VAL A 410 -9.81 -101.82 35.06
C VAL A 410 -8.95 -103.08 35.21
N SER A 411 -8.12 -103.18 36.25
CA SER A 411 -7.10 -104.23 36.42
C SER A 411 -7.56 -105.46 37.22
N PHE A 412 -8.87 -105.68 37.36
CA PHE A 412 -9.44 -106.84 38.05
C PHE A 412 -9.20 -108.16 37.27
N TYR A 413 -7.97 -108.69 37.31
CA TYR A 413 -7.65 -110.10 37.13
C TYR A 413 -7.01 -110.63 38.44
N PRO A 414 -7.65 -111.56 39.16
CA PRO A 414 -7.48 -111.67 40.61
C PRO A 414 -6.35 -112.62 41.04
N LEU A 415 -5.07 -112.26 40.88
CA LEU A 415 -3.99 -113.09 41.45
C LEU A 415 -2.69 -112.40 41.94
N ILE A 416 -2.57 -111.06 41.89
CA ILE A 416 -1.30 -110.35 42.26
C ILE A 416 -1.43 -109.51 43.56
N ASP A 417 -2.56 -109.59 44.26
CA ASP A 417 -2.91 -108.63 45.33
C ASP A 417 -2.14 -108.75 46.66
N MET A 418 -1.39 -109.82 46.90
CA MET A 418 -0.80 -110.01 48.23
C MET A 418 0.59 -109.36 48.41
N ILE A 419 1.32 -109.08 47.33
CA ILE A 419 2.68 -108.54 47.40
C ILE A 419 2.68 -107.00 47.34
N CYS A 420 1.77 -106.40 46.57
CA CYS A 420 1.71 -104.94 46.41
C CYS A 420 1.16 -104.21 47.65
N TRP A 421 0.21 -104.80 48.38
CA TRP A 421 -0.33 -104.20 49.61
C TRP A 421 0.74 -104.05 50.71
N HIS A 422 1.71 -104.95 50.76
CA HIS A 422 2.80 -104.85 51.74
C HIS A 422 3.80 -103.73 51.40
N GLN A 423 4.05 -103.49 50.10
CA GLN A 423 4.91 -102.41 49.63
C GLN A 423 4.23 -101.03 49.77
N LEU A 424 2.91 -100.95 49.61
CA LEU A 424 2.13 -99.72 49.76
C LEU A 424 2.09 -99.24 51.23
N LEU A 425 1.99 -100.18 52.18
CA LEU A 425 1.97 -99.88 53.61
C LEU A 425 3.33 -99.34 54.11
N LEU A 426 4.43 -99.78 53.49
CA LEU A 426 5.78 -99.26 53.73
C LEU A 426 5.99 -97.85 53.14
N HIS A 427 5.34 -97.51 52.03
CA HIS A 427 5.41 -96.16 51.45
C HIS A 427 4.57 -95.13 52.22
N LEU A 428 3.40 -95.53 52.74
CA LEU A 428 2.55 -94.65 53.57
C LEU A 428 3.19 -94.31 54.92
N LEU A 429 4.00 -95.21 55.50
CA LEU A 429 4.76 -94.95 56.73
C LEU A 429 5.93 -93.97 56.55
N ASN A 430 6.49 -93.86 55.34
CA ASN A 430 7.53 -92.87 55.02
C ASN A 430 6.99 -91.49 54.62
N PHE A 431 5.68 -91.35 54.41
CA PHE A 431 5.06 -90.07 54.02
C PHE A 431 4.67 -89.20 55.22
N PHE A 432 4.64 -89.77 56.44
CA PHE A 432 4.24 -89.07 57.67
C PHE A 432 5.42 -88.61 58.55
N TYR A 433 6.67 -88.67 58.06
CA TYR A 433 7.86 -88.10 58.72
C TYR A 433 8.64 -87.14 57.82
#